data_AF-A0A934XT83-F1
#
_entry.id   AF-A0A934XT83-F1
#
_cell.length_a   1.000
_cell.length_b   1.000
_cell.length_c   1.000
_cell.angle_alpha   90.00
_cell.angle_beta   90.00
_cell.angle_gamma   90.00
#
_symmetry.space_group_name_H-M   'P 1'
#
loop_
_entity.id
_entity.type
_entity.pdbx_description
1 polymer ?
#
loop_
_entity_poly.entity_id
_entity_poly.type
_entity_poly.pdbx_seq_one_letter_code
_entity_poly.pdbx_strand_id
1 'polypeptide(L)'
;MKLRWQGRWGLALVVVVTAVALIWQSSRPAAAQGGAWSQPRLVFETDGTINYPTVVTDAFGQVHAFWVVLPNEVDPGPNQLYYTRLDRPDWKPVDIFVSNESFTELAGIANTQRIALFWHGDTYTWAGVSPSASAQDWQPPTALHDALPGAGLALAPDGAVWMAYAVPSIQAMYVRRLDPASAQWEDPHWVANVTRVQRVPNAVRVAVGADNSLHVVWAEYQAPDGWPPLGLYYTNSTDQGLTWLPPQQAADTGFNQPNVATGPNAQVYLTWVGMVGVGGKYFQESGDAGRTWGRVEQISLSETLGGSRRRAAYPGGRGRRLARCVCAEQVRLVYVTSGRKLDLAPLHFGQCPWRDLEYRVAEHGPGIGQPVARAVLVQQEAALVYQPHPDHRGPGAVADPHTHC
;
A
#
# COMPACT_ATOMS: atom_id res chain seq x y z
N MET A 1 60.58 -6.77 -49.03
CA MET A 1 59.13 -6.60 -49.22
C MET A 1 58.41 -7.61 -48.31
N LYS A 2 58.17 -7.26 -47.04
CA LYS A 2 57.53 -8.16 -46.04
C LYS A 2 56.25 -7.50 -45.52
N LEU A 3 55.18 -8.28 -45.55
CA LEU A 3 53.79 -7.99 -45.20
C LEU A 3 53.63 -7.21 -43.89
N ARG A 4 52.93 -6.06 -43.96
CA ARG A 4 52.21 -5.42 -42.85
C ARG A 4 50.74 -5.30 -43.24
N TRP A 5 49.97 -6.39 -43.09
CA TRP A 5 48.54 -6.38 -43.44
C TRP A 5 47.62 -7.16 -42.47
N GLN A 6 48.11 -7.60 -41.30
CA GLN A 6 47.31 -8.44 -40.38
C GLN A 6 46.83 -7.75 -39.09
N GLY A 7 47.14 -6.48 -38.84
CA GLY A 7 46.82 -5.84 -37.55
C GLY A 7 45.42 -5.20 -37.42
N ARG A 8 44.76 -4.81 -38.53
CA ARG A 8 43.53 -3.99 -38.45
C ARG A 8 42.23 -4.80 -38.39
N TRP A 9 42.23 -6.03 -38.89
CA TRP A 9 41.04 -6.88 -38.91
C TRP A 9 40.73 -7.52 -37.55
N GLY A 10 41.75 -7.80 -36.74
CA GLY A 10 41.56 -8.38 -35.40
C GLY A 10 40.82 -7.45 -34.44
N LEU A 11 41.11 -6.14 -34.47
CA LEU A 11 40.48 -5.19 -33.55
C LEU A 11 38.99 -4.94 -33.89
N ALA A 12 38.67 -4.86 -35.19
CA ALA A 12 37.29 -4.70 -35.64
C ALA A 12 36.42 -5.91 -35.27
N LEU A 13 36.98 -7.13 -35.38
CA LEU A 13 36.27 -8.35 -35.00
C LEU A 13 35.97 -8.39 -33.49
N VAL A 14 36.93 -8.00 -32.65
CA VAL A 14 36.73 -7.95 -31.18
C VAL A 14 35.65 -6.94 -30.80
N VAL A 15 35.64 -5.74 -31.40
CA VAL A 15 34.59 -4.72 -31.13
C VAL A 15 33.20 -5.22 -31.54
N VAL A 16 33.08 -5.86 -32.70
CA VAL A 16 31.79 -6.40 -33.16
C VAL A 16 31.32 -7.55 -32.28
N VAL A 17 32.20 -8.49 -31.93
CA VAL A 17 31.85 -9.62 -31.04
C VAL A 17 31.46 -9.10 -29.65
N THR A 18 32.15 -8.09 -29.11
CA THR A 18 31.82 -7.50 -27.81
C THR A 18 30.50 -6.73 -27.87
N ALA A 19 30.25 -5.95 -28.94
CA ALA A 19 28.99 -5.25 -29.13
C ALA A 19 27.81 -6.21 -29.28
N VAL A 20 27.97 -7.29 -30.06
CA VAL A 20 26.94 -8.33 -30.21
C VAL A 20 26.71 -9.08 -28.90
N ALA A 21 27.77 -9.40 -28.14
CA ALA A 21 27.63 -10.03 -26.83
C ALA A 21 26.90 -9.12 -25.83
N LEU A 22 27.15 -7.80 -25.85
CA LEU A 22 26.44 -6.83 -25.01
C LEU A 22 24.96 -6.68 -25.41
N ILE A 23 24.65 -6.74 -26.71
CA ILE A 23 23.26 -6.74 -27.21
C ILE A 23 22.51 -8.03 -26.84
N TRP A 24 23.21 -9.17 -26.79
CA TRP A 24 22.63 -10.45 -26.38
C TRP A 24 22.49 -10.59 -24.86
N GLN A 25 23.33 -9.91 -24.07
CA GLN A 25 23.17 -9.88 -22.61
C GLN A 25 22.01 -8.97 -22.16
N SER A 26 21.75 -7.87 -22.87
CA SER A 26 20.65 -6.94 -22.53
C SER A 26 19.26 -7.45 -22.95
N SER A 27 19.19 -8.53 -23.73
CA SER A 27 17.94 -9.07 -24.28
C SER A 27 17.52 -10.40 -23.64
N ARG A 28 18.02 -10.73 -22.44
CA ARG A 28 17.38 -11.79 -21.66
C ARG A 28 15.94 -11.33 -21.37
N PRO A 29 14.91 -11.99 -21.93
CA PRO A 29 13.55 -11.69 -21.53
C PRO A 29 13.51 -11.84 -20.02
N ALA A 30 13.00 -10.84 -19.31
CA ALA A 30 12.67 -10.99 -17.90
C ALA A 30 11.88 -12.30 -17.81
N ALA A 31 12.46 -13.32 -17.17
CA ALA A 31 11.79 -14.58 -17.02
C ALA A 31 10.52 -14.25 -16.24
N ALA A 32 9.37 -14.26 -16.94
CA ALA A 32 8.08 -14.25 -16.29
C ALA A 32 8.18 -15.33 -15.23
N GLN A 33 8.03 -14.94 -13.97
CA GLN A 33 8.21 -15.86 -12.84
C GLN A 33 7.24 -17.02 -13.03
N GLY A 34 7.73 -18.12 -13.63
CA GLY A 34 7.02 -19.39 -13.69
C GLY A 34 6.96 -20.07 -12.32
N GLY A 35 7.43 -19.38 -11.27
CA GLY A 35 7.35 -19.83 -9.89
C GLY A 35 5.93 -19.67 -9.38
N ALA A 36 5.31 -20.79 -9.03
CA ALA A 36 4.20 -20.77 -8.09
C ALA A 36 4.58 -19.94 -6.85
N TRP A 37 3.60 -19.26 -6.25
CA TRP A 37 3.77 -18.60 -4.97
C TRP A 37 4.44 -19.56 -3.96
N SER A 38 5.46 -19.08 -3.26
CA SER A 38 6.01 -19.83 -2.14
C SER A 38 4.98 -19.94 -1.02
N GLN A 39 5.14 -20.92 -0.14
CA GLN A 39 4.33 -20.97 1.08
C GLN A 39 4.58 -19.71 1.92
N PRO A 40 3.53 -19.09 2.51
CA PRO A 40 3.70 -18.00 3.46
C PRO A 40 4.58 -18.44 4.63
N ARG A 41 5.50 -17.56 5.04
CA ARG A 41 6.35 -17.76 6.22
C ARG A 41 5.95 -16.75 7.29
N LEU A 42 5.77 -17.22 8.52
CA LEU A 42 5.57 -16.34 9.67
C LEU A 42 6.86 -15.53 9.91
N VAL A 43 6.75 -14.21 9.85
CA VAL A 43 7.87 -13.27 10.09
C VAL A 43 7.90 -12.86 11.56
N PHE A 44 6.73 -12.55 12.13
CA PHE A 44 6.59 -12.00 13.46
C PHE A 44 5.18 -12.29 14.01
N GLU A 45 5.09 -12.53 15.31
CA GLU A 45 3.84 -12.70 16.05
C GLU A 45 3.93 -11.96 17.38
N THR A 46 2.79 -11.47 17.86
CA THR A 46 2.66 -10.75 19.13
C THR A 46 1.21 -10.84 19.61
N ASP A 47 0.99 -10.63 20.90
CA ASP A 47 -0.34 -10.51 21.50
C ASP A 47 -0.96 -9.12 21.26
N GLY A 48 -0.18 -8.17 20.75
CA GLY A 48 -0.62 -6.83 20.35
C GLY A 48 -1.22 -6.76 18.93
N THR A 49 -1.56 -5.55 18.49
CA THR A 49 -2.05 -5.31 17.12
C THR A 49 -0.89 -4.90 16.21
N ILE A 50 -0.68 -5.64 15.11
CA ILE A 50 0.27 -5.27 14.06
C ILE A 50 -0.44 -4.37 13.05
N ASN A 51 0.07 -3.15 12.86
CA ASN A 51 -0.47 -2.15 11.95
C ASN A 51 0.58 -1.65 10.96
N TYR A 52 0.07 -1.12 9.84
CA TYR A 52 0.83 -0.43 8.79
C TYR A 52 2.10 -1.16 8.32
N PRO A 53 2.03 -2.46 7.94
CA PRO A 53 3.18 -3.13 7.38
C PRO A 53 3.60 -2.43 6.08
N THR A 54 4.88 -2.10 5.96
CA THR A 54 5.46 -1.56 4.74
C THR A 54 6.76 -2.27 4.39
N VAL A 55 7.03 -2.42 3.10
CA VAL A 55 8.20 -3.11 2.58
C VAL A 55 8.86 -2.21 1.54
N VAL A 56 10.18 -2.06 1.65
CA VAL A 56 10.99 -1.30 0.69
C VAL A 56 12.21 -2.11 0.30
N THR A 57 12.69 -1.87 -0.91
CA THR A 57 13.92 -2.45 -1.41
C THR A 57 14.98 -1.37 -1.57
N ASP A 58 16.17 -1.61 -1.03
CA ASP A 58 17.29 -0.68 -1.19
C ASP A 58 18.04 -0.89 -2.53
N ALA A 59 19.03 -0.03 -2.81
CA ALA A 59 19.84 -0.13 -4.02
C ALA A 59 20.82 -1.31 -4.04
N PHE A 60 20.97 -2.05 -2.92
CA PHE A 60 21.72 -3.30 -2.86
C PHE A 60 20.82 -4.53 -3.07
N GLY A 61 19.52 -4.33 -3.32
CA GLY A 61 18.54 -5.40 -3.47
C GLY A 61 18.13 -6.04 -2.14
N GLN A 62 18.43 -5.40 -1.01
CA GLN A 62 17.97 -5.84 0.30
C GLN A 62 16.49 -5.49 0.46
N VAL A 63 15.76 -6.34 1.15
CA VAL A 63 14.33 -6.15 1.41
C VAL A 63 14.16 -5.81 2.89
N HIS A 64 13.65 -4.62 3.16
CA HIS A 64 13.41 -4.10 4.49
C HIS A 64 11.91 -4.11 4.76
N ALA A 65 11.50 -4.70 5.88
CA ALA A 65 10.11 -4.73 6.31
C ALA A 65 9.98 -3.97 7.63
N PHE A 66 8.93 -3.16 7.72
CA PHE A 66 8.61 -2.34 8.88
C PHE A 66 7.14 -2.49 9.24
N TRP A 67 6.81 -2.41 10.52
CA TRP A 67 5.44 -2.43 10.99
C TRP A 67 5.36 -1.81 12.38
N VAL A 68 4.18 -1.32 12.74
CA VAL A 68 3.91 -0.82 14.09
C VAL A 68 3.25 -1.92 14.90
N VAL A 69 3.69 -2.11 16.14
CA VAL A 69 2.99 -2.91 17.14
C VAL A 69 2.35 -1.96 18.14
N LEU A 70 1.02 -2.03 18.23
CA LEU A 70 0.26 -1.43 19.32
C LEU A 70 0.14 -2.48 20.44
N PRO A 71 0.39 -2.09 21.71
CA PRO A 71 0.20 -3.00 22.84
C PRO A 71 -1.27 -3.43 22.96
N ASN A 72 -1.50 -4.53 23.67
CA ASN A 72 -2.85 -4.97 23.96
C ASN A 72 -3.54 -4.01 24.95
N GLU A 73 -4.88 -4.02 24.96
CA GLU A 73 -5.65 -3.12 25.85
C GLU A 73 -5.45 -3.43 27.34
N VAL A 74 -5.00 -4.66 27.66
CA VAL A 74 -4.83 -5.13 29.03
C VAL A 74 -3.54 -4.60 29.66
N ASP A 75 -2.52 -4.37 28.86
CA ASP A 75 -1.21 -3.85 29.25
C ASP A 75 -0.80 -2.72 28.28
N PRO A 76 -1.30 -1.48 28.50
CA PRO A 76 -1.05 -0.35 27.62
C PRO A 76 0.41 0.09 27.75
N GLY A 77 1.29 -0.57 26.99
CA GLY A 77 2.66 -0.15 26.78
C GLY A 77 2.78 1.01 25.78
N PRO A 78 4.01 1.43 25.46
CA PRO A 78 4.26 2.31 24.32
C PRO A 78 4.08 1.56 23.00
N ASN A 79 3.73 2.31 21.95
CA ASN A 79 3.75 1.83 20.57
C ASN A 79 5.18 1.62 20.10
N GLN A 80 5.40 0.59 19.27
CA GLN A 80 6.74 0.18 18.85
C GLN A 80 6.80 0.07 17.32
N LEU A 81 7.79 0.74 16.72
CA LEU A 81 8.11 0.57 15.30
C LEU A 81 9.15 -0.54 15.15
N TYR A 82 8.76 -1.64 14.54
CA TYR A 82 9.61 -2.79 14.27
C TYR A 82 10.21 -2.74 12.87
N TYR A 83 11.36 -3.40 12.74
CA TYR A 83 12.15 -3.52 11.52
C TYR A 83 12.75 -4.93 11.41
N THR A 84 12.78 -5.48 10.20
CA THR A 84 13.61 -6.64 9.87
C THR A 84 14.10 -6.61 8.42
N ARG A 85 15.13 -7.42 8.15
CA ARG A 85 15.69 -7.65 6.82
C ARG A 85 15.29 -9.03 6.32
N LEU A 86 14.52 -9.08 5.24
CA LEU A 86 13.99 -10.32 4.67
C LEU A 86 15.01 -11.08 3.80
N ASP A 87 16.15 -10.46 3.47
CA ASP A 87 17.25 -11.09 2.74
C ASP A 87 18.16 -11.95 3.64
N ARG A 88 18.04 -11.85 4.97
CA ARG A 88 18.79 -12.68 5.92
C ARG A 88 18.04 -13.98 6.26
N PRO A 89 18.69 -15.08 6.61
CA PRO A 89 17.99 -16.34 6.91
C PRO A 89 17.16 -16.27 8.21
N ASP A 90 17.58 -15.44 9.17
CA ASP A 90 17.07 -15.42 10.54
C ASP A 90 15.93 -14.41 10.79
N TRP A 91 15.69 -13.45 9.88
CA TRP A 91 14.59 -12.46 9.92
C TRP A 91 14.34 -11.81 11.28
N LYS A 92 15.34 -11.68 12.15
CA LYS A 92 15.16 -11.26 13.53
C LYS A 92 14.58 -9.84 13.61
N PRO A 93 13.32 -9.68 14.03
CA PRO A 93 12.73 -8.36 14.15
C PRO A 93 13.34 -7.64 15.34
N VAL A 94 13.54 -6.34 15.17
CA VAL A 94 14.09 -5.43 16.17
C VAL A 94 13.23 -4.17 16.18
N ASP A 95 12.97 -3.65 17.37
CA ASP A 95 12.38 -2.33 17.52
C ASP A 95 13.41 -1.25 17.18
N ILE A 96 13.01 -0.26 16.40
CA ILE A 96 13.84 0.90 16.05
C ILE A 96 13.37 2.16 16.76
N PHE A 97 12.07 2.24 17.12
CA PHE A 97 11.53 3.34 17.91
C PHE A 97 10.44 2.87 18.86
N VAL A 98 10.40 3.50 20.03
CA VAL A 98 9.38 3.31 21.07
C VAL A 98 8.79 4.68 21.38
N SER A 99 7.46 4.82 21.25
CA SER A 99 6.77 6.10 21.46
C SER A 99 5.43 5.89 22.16
N ASN A 100 5.06 6.85 23.01
CA ASN A 100 3.71 6.93 23.57
C ASN A 100 2.71 7.58 22.60
N GLU A 101 3.18 8.10 21.47
CA GLU A 101 2.35 8.71 20.45
C GLU A 101 1.75 7.65 19.52
N SER A 102 0.54 7.91 19.05
CA SER A 102 -0.14 7.06 18.08
C SER A 102 0.52 7.13 16.71
N PHE A 103 0.87 5.98 16.16
CA PHE A 103 1.16 5.85 14.73
C PHE A 103 -0.17 5.77 13.97
N THR A 104 -0.44 6.75 13.12
CA THR A 104 -1.68 6.80 12.32
C THR A 104 -1.50 6.23 10.92
N GLU A 105 -0.27 6.22 10.41
CA GLU A 105 0.17 5.68 9.11
C GLU A 105 1.65 5.31 9.20
N LEU A 106 2.13 4.40 8.34
CA LEU A 106 3.56 4.16 8.13
C LEU A 106 3.82 4.01 6.63
N ALA A 107 4.68 4.85 6.08
CA ALA A 107 5.15 4.75 4.71
C ALA A 107 6.68 4.64 4.70
N GLY A 108 7.19 3.80 3.81
CA GLY A 108 8.62 3.63 3.60
C GLY A 108 8.97 3.92 2.15
N ILE A 109 10.12 4.54 1.94
CA ILE A 109 10.68 4.79 0.62
C ILE A 109 12.21 4.66 0.67
N ALA A 110 12.81 4.14 -0.40
CA ALA A 110 14.26 4.00 -0.48
C ALA A 110 14.77 4.55 -1.80
N ASN A 111 15.95 5.18 -1.77
CA ASN A 111 16.70 5.59 -2.95
C ASN A 111 18.11 4.96 -2.91
N THR A 112 19.02 5.44 -3.76
CA THR A 112 20.39 4.91 -3.85
C THR A 112 21.29 5.19 -2.64
N GLN A 113 20.85 6.06 -1.73
CA GLN A 113 21.64 6.52 -0.59
C GLN A 113 20.98 6.27 0.77
N ARG A 114 19.65 6.16 0.80
CA ARG A 114 18.89 6.17 2.06
C ARG A 114 17.58 5.39 1.97
N ILE A 115 17.13 4.96 3.13
CA ILE A 115 15.77 4.52 3.39
C ILE A 115 15.15 5.56 4.32
N ALA A 116 13.96 6.05 4.00
CA ALA A 116 13.20 6.96 4.83
C ALA A 116 11.87 6.32 5.24
N LEU A 117 11.48 6.55 6.50
CA LEU A 117 10.16 6.18 7.03
C LEU A 117 9.42 7.43 7.46
N PHE A 118 8.12 7.40 7.27
CA PHE A 118 7.21 8.48 7.57
C PHE A 118 6.00 7.95 8.34
N TRP A 119 5.60 8.66 9.38
CA TRP A 119 4.39 8.38 10.16
C TRP A 119 3.82 9.68 10.72
N HIS A 120 2.60 9.62 11.23
CA HIS A 120 1.87 10.79 11.75
C HIS A 120 1.63 11.90 10.69
N GLY A 121 1.94 11.63 9.42
CA GLY A 121 1.86 12.61 8.33
C GLY A 121 3.03 13.58 8.30
N ASP A 122 3.65 13.84 9.44
CA ASP A 122 4.63 14.90 9.61
C ASP A 122 5.96 14.40 10.17
N THR A 123 6.01 13.21 10.75
CA THR A 123 7.23 12.71 11.39
C THR A 123 7.95 11.79 10.44
N TYR A 124 9.26 12.01 10.27
CA TYR A 124 10.09 11.15 9.45
C TYR A 124 11.42 10.81 10.11
N THR A 125 11.98 9.67 9.73
CA THR A 125 13.34 9.26 10.04
C THR A 125 13.98 8.65 8.80
N TRP A 126 15.30 8.53 8.79
CA TRP A 126 16.02 7.89 7.71
C TRP A 126 17.25 7.14 8.23
N ALA A 127 17.71 6.19 7.43
CA ALA A 127 18.97 5.47 7.60
C ALA A 127 19.71 5.45 6.26
N GLY A 128 21.04 5.43 6.29
CA GLY A 128 21.84 5.21 5.09
C GLY A 128 21.68 3.78 4.58
N VAL A 129 21.72 3.59 3.26
CA VAL A 129 21.76 2.24 2.66
C VAL A 129 23.17 1.67 2.76
N SER A 130 23.30 0.45 3.25
CA SER A 130 24.58 -0.25 3.37
C SER A 130 24.38 -1.77 3.41
N PRO A 131 25.33 -2.58 2.90
CA PRO A 131 25.38 -4.03 3.17
C PRO A 131 25.25 -4.37 4.66
N SER A 132 25.81 -3.52 5.52
CA SER A 132 25.82 -3.68 6.97
C SER A 132 24.69 -2.94 7.69
N ALA A 133 23.71 -2.38 6.98
CA ALA A 133 22.62 -1.61 7.59
C ALA A 133 21.92 -2.40 8.71
N SER A 134 21.69 -1.71 9.81
CA SER A 134 21.22 -2.20 11.10
C SER A 134 20.16 -1.27 11.70
N ALA A 135 19.50 -1.73 12.77
CA ALA A 135 18.56 -0.90 13.52
C ALA A 135 19.18 0.33 14.18
N GLN A 136 20.50 0.35 14.38
CA GLN A 136 21.20 1.47 15.03
C GLN A 136 21.56 2.61 14.06
N ASP A 137 21.39 2.40 12.75
CA ASP A 137 21.75 3.38 11.73
C ASP A 137 20.66 4.44 11.51
N TRP A 138 19.48 4.26 12.12
CA TRP A 138 18.35 5.17 12.02
C TRP A 138 18.60 6.47 12.79
N GLN A 139 18.35 7.58 12.12
CA GLN A 139 18.44 8.90 12.75
C GLN A 139 17.27 9.13 13.70
N PRO A 140 17.41 10.01 14.71
CA PRO A 140 16.28 10.44 15.53
C PRO A 140 15.12 10.99 14.65
N PRO A 141 13.86 10.71 15.01
CA PRO A 141 12.71 11.22 14.27
C PRO A 141 12.71 12.75 14.24
N THR A 142 12.35 13.31 13.09
CA THR A 142 12.21 14.75 12.87
C THR A 142 10.78 15.05 12.45
N ALA A 143 10.13 15.98 13.15
CA ALA A 143 8.81 16.47 12.76
C ALA A 143 8.93 17.55 11.68
N LEU A 144 8.21 17.37 10.59
CA LEU A 144 7.82 18.40 9.64
C LEU A 144 6.79 19.25 10.37
N HIS A 145 6.97 20.56 10.41
CA HIS A 145 5.97 21.41 11.03
C HIS A 145 4.68 21.32 10.20
N ASP A 146 3.55 21.06 10.88
CA ASP A 146 2.19 20.78 10.37
C ASP A 146 1.84 19.29 10.34
N ALA A 147 0.80 18.87 11.08
CA ALA A 147 0.28 17.50 11.06
C ALA A 147 -0.47 17.23 9.74
N LEU A 148 -0.03 16.22 8.98
CA LEU A 148 -0.48 15.98 7.59
C LEU A 148 -1.15 14.61 7.43
N PRO A 149 -2.38 14.41 7.92
CA PRO A 149 -3.03 13.11 7.80
C PRO A 149 -3.16 12.68 6.34
N GLY A 150 -2.74 11.46 6.02
CA GLY A 150 -2.94 10.87 4.69
C GLY A 150 -1.92 11.30 3.63
N ALA A 151 -0.67 11.57 4.02
CA ALA A 151 0.38 11.94 3.08
C ALA A 151 0.79 10.76 2.17
N GLY A 152 0.98 11.05 0.88
CA GLY A 152 1.53 10.11 -0.10
C GLY A 152 3.01 10.40 -0.36
N LEU A 153 3.80 9.36 -0.63
CA LEU A 153 5.22 9.48 -0.99
C LEU A 153 5.49 8.84 -2.34
N ALA A 154 6.43 9.42 -3.09
CA ALA A 154 6.93 8.85 -4.33
C ALA A 154 8.41 9.16 -4.55
N LEU A 155 9.11 8.24 -5.22
CA LEU A 155 10.51 8.40 -5.58
C LEU A 155 10.61 8.93 -7.00
N ALA A 156 11.33 10.03 -7.18
CA ALA A 156 11.66 10.55 -8.51
C ALA A 156 12.88 9.84 -9.12
N PRO A 157 13.01 9.82 -10.46
CA PRO A 157 14.17 9.27 -11.17
C PRO A 157 15.53 9.83 -10.73
N ASP A 158 15.58 11.08 -10.25
CA ASP A 158 16.78 11.73 -9.73
C ASP A 158 17.13 11.32 -8.28
N GLY A 159 16.31 10.46 -7.67
CA GLY A 159 16.46 10.00 -6.29
C GLY A 159 15.80 10.91 -5.26
N ALA A 160 15.16 12.02 -5.67
CA ALA A 160 14.40 12.86 -4.75
C ALA A 160 13.15 12.14 -4.24
N VAL A 161 12.73 12.48 -3.03
CA VAL A 161 11.46 11.99 -2.47
C VAL A 161 10.44 13.12 -2.58
N TRP A 162 9.31 12.84 -3.20
CA TRP A 162 8.17 13.73 -3.23
C TRP A 162 7.14 13.28 -2.20
N MET A 163 6.63 14.24 -1.43
CA MET A 163 5.52 14.06 -0.51
C MET A 163 4.34 14.90 -0.98
N ALA A 164 3.15 14.32 -1.06
CA ALA A 164 1.90 15.04 -1.32
C ALA A 164 0.98 14.91 -0.12
N TYR A 165 0.37 16.02 0.31
CA TYR A 165 -0.41 16.04 1.53
C TYR A 165 -1.54 17.07 1.51
N ALA A 166 -2.51 16.87 2.40
CA ALA A 166 -3.61 17.77 2.64
C ALA A 166 -3.39 18.58 3.94
N VAL A 167 -3.85 19.82 3.95
CA VAL A 167 -3.94 20.67 5.15
C VAL A 167 -5.42 20.99 5.40
N PRO A 168 -6.13 20.17 6.20
CA PRO A 168 -7.58 20.27 6.36
C PRO A 168 -8.08 21.63 6.86
N SER A 169 -7.31 22.30 7.72
CA SER A 169 -7.66 23.60 8.32
C SER A 169 -7.84 24.72 7.29
N ILE A 170 -7.14 24.63 6.15
CA ILE A 170 -7.20 25.61 5.06
C ILE A 170 -7.70 24.99 3.74
N GLN A 171 -8.17 23.74 3.77
CA GLN A 171 -8.73 23.01 2.62
C GLN A 171 -7.81 23.02 1.38
N ALA A 172 -6.50 22.91 1.62
CA ALA A 172 -5.48 22.97 0.58
C ALA A 172 -4.69 21.66 0.49
N MET A 173 -4.06 21.43 -0.66
CA MET A 173 -3.09 20.36 -0.85
C MET A 173 -1.77 20.92 -1.34
N TYR A 174 -0.69 20.28 -0.91
CA TYR A 174 0.67 20.65 -1.25
C TYR A 174 1.46 19.43 -1.69
N VAL A 175 2.54 19.69 -2.42
CA VAL A 175 3.66 18.77 -2.55
C VAL A 175 4.92 19.39 -1.99
N ARG A 176 5.85 18.54 -1.55
CA ARG A 176 7.17 18.95 -1.07
C ARG A 176 8.21 17.97 -1.59
N ARG A 177 9.37 18.48 -1.99
CA ARG A 177 10.50 17.68 -2.44
C ARG A 177 11.56 17.61 -1.34
N LEU A 178 12.05 16.41 -1.06
CA LEU A 178 13.26 16.18 -0.26
C LEU A 178 14.43 16.04 -1.23
N ASP A 179 15.34 17.00 -1.18
CA ASP A 179 16.49 17.01 -2.05
C ASP A 179 17.46 15.87 -1.70
N PRO A 180 17.85 15.03 -2.67
CA PRO A 180 18.64 13.84 -2.39
C PRO A 180 20.10 14.18 -2.06
N ALA A 181 20.62 15.37 -2.35
CA ALA A 181 22.00 15.73 -2.02
C ALA A 181 22.11 16.33 -0.62
N SER A 182 21.23 17.27 -0.29
CA SER A 182 21.27 18.03 0.96
C SER A 182 20.49 17.37 2.11
N ALA A 183 19.60 16.41 1.81
CA ALA A 183 18.67 15.85 2.79
C ALA A 183 17.73 16.90 3.41
N GLN A 184 17.49 18.01 2.71
CA GLN A 184 16.61 19.07 3.16
C GLN A 184 15.33 19.10 2.35
N TRP A 185 14.22 19.38 3.03
CA TRP A 185 12.95 19.59 2.37
C TRP A 185 12.87 21.01 1.81
N GLU A 186 12.54 21.12 0.52
CA GLU A 186 12.27 22.39 -0.17
C GLU A 186 11.01 23.07 0.37
N ASP A 187 10.70 24.31 -0.02
CA ASP A 187 9.43 24.92 0.34
C ASP A 187 8.24 24.17 -0.30
N PRO A 188 7.06 24.11 0.35
CA PRO A 188 5.93 23.39 -0.20
C PRO A 188 5.36 24.08 -1.45
N HIS A 189 5.17 23.32 -2.52
CA HIS A 189 4.49 23.78 -3.72
C HIS A 189 2.99 23.50 -3.61
N TRP A 190 2.19 24.45 -4.05
CA TRP A 190 0.74 24.38 -3.97
C TRP A 190 0.16 23.55 -5.12
N VAL A 191 -0.70 22.57 -4.82
CA VAL A 191 -1.31 21.66 -5.81
C VAL A 191 -2.64 22.22 -6.30
N ALA A 192 -3.56 22.42 -5.37
CA ALA A 192 -4.91 22.89 -5.65
C ALA A 192 -5.53 23.48 -4.39
N ASN A 193 -6.42 24.46 -4.60
CA ASN A 193 -7.43 24.78 -3.61
C ASN A 193 -8.56 23.78 -3.80
N VAL A 194 -9.00 23.14 -2.72
CA VAL A 194 -10.34 22.58 -2.71
C VAL A 194 -11.28 23.76 -2.44
N THR A 195 -11.44 24.67 -3.40
CA THR A 195 -12.25 25.92 -3.28
C THR A 195 -13.73 25.66 -2.98
N ARG A 196 -14.15 24.40 -2.99
CA ARG A 196 -15.52 24.00 -2.74
C ARG A 196 -15.76 24.03 -1.23
N VAL A 197 -16.46 25.06 -0.79
CA VAL A 197 -16.87 25.29 0.61
C VAL A 197 -17.28 23.97 1.26
N GLN A 198 -16.67 23.69 2.42
CA GLN A 198 -16.91 22.49 3.24
C GLN A 198 -16.48 21.17 2.58
N ARG A 199 -15.41 21.17 1.77
CA ARG A 199 -14.79 19.92 1.31
C ARG A 199 -13.37 19.80 1.82
N VAL A 200 -13.02 18.61 2.30
CA VAL A 200 -11.70 18.32 2.87
C VAL A 200 -11.03 17.22 2.04
N PRO A 201 -9.85 17.47 1.46
CA PRO A 201 -9.07 16.43 0.81
C PRO A 201 -8.47 15.48 1.85
N ASN A 202 -8.46 14.18 1.54
CA ASN A 202 -7.85 13.13 2.37
C ASN A 202 -7.43 11.94 1.46
N ALA A 203 -6.71 10.97 2.01
CA ALA A 203 -6.17 9.82 1.30
C ALA A 203 -5.34 10.24 0.07
N VAL A 204 -4.49 11.26 0.24
CA VAL A 204 -3.66 11.80 -0.84
C VAL A 204 -2.61 10.76 -1.22
N ARG A 205 -2.41 10.57 -2.53
CA ARG A 205 -1.35 9.73 -3.09
C ARG A 205 -0.64 10.49 -4.20
N VAL A 206 0.63 10.20 -4.38
CA VAL A 206 1.46 10.78 -5.42
C VAL A 206 2.25 9.67 -6.13
N ALA A 207 2.50 9.86 -7.42
CA ALA A 207 3.47 9.12 -8.21
C ALA A 207 4.29 10.08 -9.06
N VAL A 208 5.53 9.69 -9.38
CA VAL A 208 6.41 10.45 -10.26
C VAL A 208 6.64 9.67 -11.55
N GLY A 209 6.44 10.33 -12.69
CA GLY A 209 6.70 9.78 -14.02
C GLY A 209 8.21 9.74 -14.33
N ALA A 210 8.59 8.94 -15.33
CA ALA A 210 9.98 8.87 -15.78
C ALA A 210 10.51 10.21 -16.36
N ASP A 211 9.60 11.09 -16.78
CA ASP A 211 9.83 12.46 -17.24
C ASP A 211 9.74 13.51 -16.12
N ASN A 212 9.74 13.07 -14.85
CA ASN A 212 9.52 13.90 -13.66
C ASN A 212 8.14 14.58 -13.59
N SER A 213 7.14 14.10 -14.33
CA SER A 213 5.76 14.53 -14.10
C SER A 213 5.28 14.07 -12.73
N LEU A 214 4.58 14.93 -12.00
CA LEU A 214 3.93 14.56 -10.74
C LEU A 214 2.47 14.24 -11.02
N HIS A 215 1.98 13.17 -10.41
CA HIS A 215 0.60 12.73 -10.51
C HIS A 215 0.03 12.61 -9.11
N VAL A 216 -1.01 13.38 -8.79
CA VAL A 216 -1.61 13.42 -7.46
C VAL A 216 -3.07 13.01 -7.55
N VAL A 217 -3.48 12.12 -6.63
CA VAL A 217 -4.86 11.66 -6.52
C VAL A 217 -5.31 11.73 -5.05
N TRP A 218 -6.57 12.08 -4.81
CA TRP A 218 -7.14 12.21 -3.46
C TRP A 218 -8.63 11.89 -3.46
N ALA A 219 -9.18 11.71 -2.26
CA ALA A 219 -10.61 11.68 -2.01
C ALA A 219 -11.05 13.00 -1.36
N GLU A 220 -12.20 13.54 -1.76
CA GLU A 220 -12.83 14.66 -1.05
C GLU A 220 -13.93 14.15 -0.12
N TYR A 221 -14.06 14.79 1.04
CA TYR A 221 -15.08 14.51 2.03
C TYR A 221 -15.84 15.78 2.41
N GLN A 222 -17.11 15.64 2.80
CA GLN A 222 -17.90 16.75 3.32
C GLN A 222 -17.42 17.12 4.74
N ALA A 223 -17.21 18.40 5.02
CA ALA A 223 -17.00 18.89 6.38
C ALA A 223 -18.33 19.32 7.02
N PRO A 224 -18.51 19.11 8.34
CA PRO A 224 -17.59 18.45 9.28
C PRO A 224 -17.73 16.92 9.31
N ASP A 225 -18.77 16.35 8.69
CA ASP A 225 -19.22 14.97 8.92
C ASP A 225 -18.26 13.89 8.39
N GLY A 226 -17.40 14.24 7.43
CA GLY A 226 -16.27 13.43 6.97
C GLY A 226 -16.63 12.12 6.26
N TRP A 227 -17.91 11.80 6.07
CA TRP A 227 -18.37 10.56 5.41
C TRP A 227 -19.81 10.68 4.87
N PRO A 228 -20.13 10.11 3.69
CA PRO A 228 -19.25 9.41 2.75
C PRO A 228 -18.35 10.35 1.91
N PRO A 229 -17.28 9.84 1.29
CA PRO A 229 -16.51 10.57 0.29
C PRO A 229 -17.39 11.04 -0.87
N LEU A 230 -17.15 12.28 -1.27
CA LEU A 230 -17.86 13.02 -2.31
C LEU A 230 -17.38 12.70 -3.72
N GLY A 231 -16.17 12.15 -3.84
CA GLY A 231 -15.56 11.81 -5.11
C GLY A 231 -14.05 11.60 -4.99
N LEU A 232 -13.50 11.00 -6.03
CA LEU A 232 -12.06 10.89 -6.23
C LEU A 232 -11.62 11.87 -7.29
N TYR A 233 -10.47 12.49 -7.08
CA TYR A 233 -9.95 13.53 -7.94
C TYR A 233 -8.49 13.30 -8.26
N TYR A 234 -8.08 13.76 -9.43
CA TYR A 234 -6.75 13.61 -9.99
C TYR A 234 -6.27 14.95 -10.55
N THR A 235 -4.99 15.24 -10.39
CA THR A 235 -4.28 16.28 -11.16
C THR A 235 -2.84 15.85 -11.45
N ASN A 236 -2.19 16.52 -12.39
CA ASN A 236 -0.77 16.37 -12.64
C ASN A 236 -0.06 17.71 -12.82
N SER A 237 1.26 17.63 -12.72
CA SER A 237 2.20 18.69 -13.04
C SER A 237 3.28 18.14 -13.96
N THR A 238 3.68 18.91 -14.98
CA THR A 238 4.78 18.57 -15.90
C THR A 238 6.01 19.43 -15.66
N ASP A 239 6.02 20.25 -14.61
CA ASP A 239 7.05 21.23 -14.29
C ASP A 239 7.46 21.15 -12.81
N GLN A 240 7.53 19.92 -12.27
CA GLN A 240 7.98 19.63 -10.91
C GLN A 240 7.14 20.34 -9.82
N GLY A 241 5.83 20.36 -10.03
CA GLY A 241 4.86 20.88 -9.07
C GLY A 241 4.73 22.40 -9.06
N LEU A 242 5.38 23.12 -9.98
CA LEU A 242 5.25 24.59 -10.08
C LEU A 242 3.86 24.99 -10.58
N THR A 243 3.33 24.26 -11.56
CA THR A 243 1.95 24.43 -12.04
C THR A 243 1.23 23.08 -12.15
N TRP A 244 -0.09 23.13 -12.01
CA TRP A 244 -0.95 21.95 -11.98
C TRP A 244 -2.11 22.10 -12.95
N LEU A 245 -2.56 21.00 -13.54
CA LEU A 245 -3.81 20.99 -14.27
C LEU A 245 -5.01 21.19 -13.32
N PRO A 246 -6.14 21.70 -13.82
CA PRO A 246 -7.38 21.70 -13.05
C PRO A 246 -7.74 20.27 -12.58
N PRO A 247 -8.15 20.08 -11.32
CA PRO A 247 -8.60 18.78 -10.82
C PRO A 247 -9.66 18.13 -11.71
N GLN A 248 -9.38 16.90 -12.15
CA GLN A 248 -10.29 16.04 -12.89
C GLN A 248 -10.94 15.06 -11.91
N GLN A 249 -12.25 14.86 -12.01
CA GLN A 249 -12.95 13.87 -11.20
C GLN A 249 -12.74 12.47 -11.80
N ALA A 250 -12.11 11.57 -11.05
CA ALA A 250 -11.84 10.19 -11.45
C ALA A 250 -13.00 9.25 -11.13
N ALA A 251 -13.71 9.51 -10.02
CA ALA A 251 -14.89 8.74 -9.63
C ALA A 251 -15.89 9.60 -8.84
N ASP A 252 -17.16 9.20 -8.86
CA ASP A 252 -18.26 9.84 -8.13
C ASP A 252 -18.25 9.52 -6.63
N THR A 253 -19.32 9.88 -5.95
CA THR A 253 -19.56 9.50 -4.55
C THR A 253 -19.54 7.98 -4.39
N GLY A 254 -19.21 7.50 -3.19
CA GLY A 254 -19.23 6.05 -2.95
C GLY A 254 -17.91 5.31 -3.22
N PHE A 255 -16.87 6.03 -3.63
CA PHE A 255 -15.53 5.47 -3.86
C PHE A 255 -14.49 6.10 -2.93
N ASN A 256 -13.49 5.33 -2.53
CA ASN A 256 -12.42 5.77 -1.64
C ASN A 256 -11.09 5.07 -1.94
N GLN A 257 -10.07 5.36 -1.10
CA GLN A 257 -8.75 4.73 -1.14
C GLN A 257 -8.14 4.75 -2.55
N PRO A 258 -8.02 5.94 -3.19
CA PRO A 258 -7.38 6.02 -4.47
C PRO A 258 -5.90 5.65 -4.37
N ASN A 259 -5.34 5.16 -5.47
CA ASN A 259 -3.91 4.97 -5.65
C ASN A 259 -3.52 5.33 -7.09
N VAL A 260 -2.30 5.79 -7.26
CA VAL A 260 -1.73 6.20 -8.55
C VAL A 260 -0.37 5.54 -8.74
N ALA A 261 -0.13 5.04 -9.95
CA ALA A 261 1.17 4.54 -10.37
C ALA A 261 1.49 5.03 -11.78
N THR A 262 2.78 5.16 -12.08
CA THR A 262 3.27 5.53 -13.41
C THR A 262 3.93 4.34 -14.08
N GLY A 263 3.76 4.26 -15.39
CA GLY A 263 4.40 3.28 -16.26
C GLY A 263 5.35 3.93 -17.26
N PRO A 264 5.96 3.15 -18.16
CA PRO A 264 6.77 3.69 -19.25
C PRO A 264 5.90 4.54 -20.20
N ASN A 265 6.54 5.39 -21.01
CA ASN A 265 5.88 6.15 -22.09
C ASN A 265 4.67 6.98 -21.64
N ALA A 266 4.79 7.70 -20.52
CA ALA A 266 3.72 8.53 -19.96
C ALA A 266 2.44 7.76 -19.57
N GLN A 267 2.53 6.45 -19.33
CA GLN A 267 1.41 5.69 -18.82
C GLN A 267 1.13 6.06 -17.36
N VAL A 268 -0.15 6.22 -17.03
CA VAL A 268 -0.62 6.46 -15.66
C VAL A 268 -1.75 5.49 -15.37
N TYR A 269 -1.71 4.91 -14.17
CA TYR A 269 -2.68 3.94 -13.69
C TYR A 269 -3.31 4.48 -12.42
N LEU A 270 -4.65 4.46 -12.38
CA LEU A 270 -5.42 4.74 -11.18
C LEU A 270 -6.10 3.47 -10.72
N THR A 271 -6.16 3.29 -9.40
CA THR A 271 -6.99 2.26 -8.77
C THR A 271 -7.74 2.84 -7.58
N TRP A 272 -8.90 2.27 -7.28
CA TRP A 272 -9.69 2.67 -6.13
C TRP A 272 -10.68 1.58 -5.71
N VAL A 273 -11.32 1.78 -4.57
CA VAL A 273 -12.25 0.82 -3.96
C VAL A 273 -13.66 1.42 -3.91
N GLY A 274 -14.65 0.60 -4.26
CA GLY A 274 -16.05 0.94 -3.99
C GLY A 274 -16.39 0.64 -2.53
N MET A 275 -17.02 1.60 -1.87
CA MET A 275 -17.45 1.46 -0.48
C MET A 275 -18.60 0.47 -0.32
N VAL A 276 -19.03 0.24 0.92
CA VAL A 276 -20.23 -0.54 1.22
C VAL A 276 -21.43 0.02 0.42
N GLY A 277 -22.15 -0.86 -0.27
CA GLY A 277 -23.23 -0.50 -1.18
C GLY A 277 -22.81 -0.32 -2.64
N VAL A 278 -21.56 0.07 -2.90
CA VAL A 278 -20.98 0.15 -4.27
C VAL A 278 -20.24 -1.15 -4.62
N GLY A 279 -19.39 -1.63 -3.72
CA GLY A 279 -18.63 -2.87 -3.93
C GLY A 279 -17.46 -2.73 -4.91
N GLY A 280 -16.68 -3.79 -5.03
CA GLY A 280 -15.67 -3.91 -6.09
C GLY A 280 -14.37 -3.12 -5.91
N LYS A 281 -13.45 -3.38 -6.83
CA LYS A 281 -12.18 -2.67 -7.00
C LYS A 281 -12.08 -2.25 -8.45
N TYR A 282 -11.59 -1.05 -8.69
CA TYR A 282 -11.65 -0.40 -9.99
C TYR A 282 -10.27 0.04 -10.42
N PHE A 283 -10.14 0.21 -11.72
CA PHE A 283 -8.91 0.61 -12.39
C PHE A 283 -9.22 1.43 -13.63
N GLN A 284 -8.31 2.34 -13.93
CA GLN A 284 -8.33 3.11 -15.17
C GLN A 284 -6.89 3.42 -15.58
N GLU A 285 -6.66 3.45 -16.89
CA GLU A 285 -5.37 3.80 -17.45
C GLU A 285 -5.45 5.04 -18.33
N SER A 286 -4.33 5.75 -18.39
CA SER A 286 -4.05 6.82 -19.33
C SER A 286 -2.75 6.50 -20.07
N GLY A 287 -2.75 6.75 -21.39
CA GLY A 287 -1.57 6.64 -22.24
C GLY A 287 -0.89 7.97 -22.55
N ASP A 288 -1.33 9.09 -21.95
CA ASP A 288 -0.92 10.44 -22.33
C ASP A 288 -0.59 11.35 -21.13
N ALA A 289 0.02 10.78 -20.09
CA ALA A 289 0.34 11.41 -18.81
C ALA A 289 -0.90 11.84 -17.99
N GLY A 290 -2.03 11.16 -18.14
CA GLY A 290 -3.28 11.47 -17.46
C GLY A 290 -3.96 12.74 -17.98
N ARG A 291 -3.74 13.11 -19.25
CA ARG A 291 -4.51 14.18 -19.91
C ARG A 291 -5.89 13.67 -20.30
N THR A 292 -5.95 12.43 -20.78
CA THR A 292 -7.17 11.69 -21.07
C THR A 292 -7.12 10.31 -20.42
N TRP A 293 -8.31 9.74 -20.19
CA TRP A 293 -8.46 8.47 -19.49
C TRP A 293 -9.26 7.49 -20.33
N GLY A 294 -8.85 6.22 -20.27
CA GLY A 294 -9.59 5.10 -20.85
C GLY A 294 -10.88 4.80 -20.10
N ARG A 295 -11.53 3.68 -20.46
CA ARG A 295 -12.72 3.22 -19.74
C ARG A 295 -12.34 2.73 -18.34
N VAL A 296 -13.19 2.99 -17.35
CA VAL A 296 -13.07 2.38 -16.02
C VAL A 296 -13.36 0.88 -16.10
N GLU A 297 -12.45 0.08 -15.57
CA GLU A 297 -12.56 -1.38 -15.47
C GLU A 297 -12.74 -1.80 -14.01
N GLN A 298 -13.58 -2.80 -13.76
CA GLN A 298 -13.73 -3.42 -12.45
C GLN A 298 -12.90 -4.71 -12.40
N ILE A 299 -11.89 -4.76 -11.53
CA ILE A 299 -10.95 -5.89 -11.43
C ILE A 299 -11.45 -6.97 -10.46
N SER A 300 -12.39 -6.65 -9.57
CA SER A 300 -12.94 -7.60 -8.60
C SER A 300 -14.47 -7.52 -8.53
N LEU A 301 -15.14 -8.62 -8.84
CA LEU A 301 -16.60 -8.79 -8.91
C LEU A 301 -17.26 -9.11 -7.56
N SER A 302 -16.69 -8.68 -6.44
CA SER A 302 -17.33 -8.93 -5.15
C SER A 302 -18.53 -8.00 -4.94
N GLU A 303 -19.65 -8.31 -5.60
CA GLU A 303 -20.92 -7.55 -5.69
C GLU A 303 -21.59 -7.27 -4.34
N THR A 304 -21.12 -7.89 -3.25
CA THR A 304 -21.75 -7.77 -1.92
C THR A 304 -20.83 -7.27 -0.82
N LEU A 305 -19.57 -6.94 -1.13
CA LEU A 305 -18.57 -6.65 -0.10
C LEU A 305 -17.67 -5.50 -0.56
N GLY A 306 -18.23 -4.30 -0.57
CA GLY A 306 -17.44 -3.07 -0.65
C GLY A 306 -16.74 -2.76 0.67
N GLY A 307 -15.61 -2.06 0.60
CA GLY A 307 -14.73 -1.74 1.74
C GLY A 307 -13.60 -2.75 1.97
N SER A 308 -12.52 -2.30 2.62
CA SER A 308 -11.52 -3.22 3.17
C SER A 308 -12.21 -4.10 4.22
N ARG A 309 -12.20 -5.42 4.01
CA ARG A 309 -12.76 -6.34 5.00
C ARG A 309 -11.94 -6.28 6.29
N ARG A 310 -12.43 -5.54 7.26
CA ARG A 310 -12.39 -5.95 8.67
C ARG A 310 -13.40 -7.08 8.81
N ARG A 311 -12.96 -8.33 8.74
CA ARG A 311 -13.84 -9.46 9.02
C ARG A 311 -14.06 -9.47 10.54
N ALA A 312 -15.09 -8.77 11.01
CA ALA A 312 -15.58 -8.97 12.37
C ALA A 312 -16.00 -10.43 12.49
N ALA A 313 -15.25 -11.21 13.26
CA ALA A 313 -15.68 -12.51 13.71
C ALA A 313 -16.88 -12.27 14.64
N TYR A 314 -18.10 -12.44 14.14
CA TYR A 314 -19.30 -12.48 14.99
C TYR A 314 -19.24 -13.76 15.85
N PRO A 315 -19.10 -13.70 17.18
CA PRO A 315 -19.37 -14.83 18.04
C PRO A 315 -20.86 -14.78 18.39
N GLY A 316 -21.69 -15.65 17.79
CA GLY A 316 -23.04 -15.89 18.35
C GLY A 316 -24.19 -16.24 17.41
N GLY A 317 -24.02 -16.26 16.09
CA GLY A 317 -25.12 -16.59 15.17
C GLY A 317 -25.19 -18.06 14.80
N ARG A 318 -26.19 -18.83 15.29
CA ARG A 318 -26.53 -20.15 14.73
C ARG A 318 -27.14 -19.97 13.32
N GLY A 319 -26.30 -19.87 12.30
CA GLY A 319 -26.69 -19.91 10.90
C GLY A 319 -26.40 -21.28 10.29
N ARG A 320 -27.40 -21.91 9.66
CA ARG A 320 -27.24 -23.15 8.88
C ARG A 320 -26.16 -22.96 7.81
N ARG A 321 -25.18 -23.86 7.77
CA ARG A 321 -24.13 -23.88 6.76
C ARG A 321 -24.71 -24.35 5.42
N LEU A 322 -24.82 -23.44 4.45
CA LEU A 322 -24.80 -23.81 3.04
C LEU A 322 -23.36 -23.61 2.56
N ALA A 323 -22.58 -24.69 2.54
CA ALA A 323 -21.29 -24.69 1.88
C ALA A 323 -21.53 -24.79 0.37
N ARG A 324 -21.51 -23.66 -0.33
CA ARG A 324 -21.39 -23.64 -1.78
C ARG A 324 -19.91 -23.54 -2.12
N CYS A 325 -19.33 -24.63 -2.61
CA CYS A 325 -18.01 -24.57 -3.25
C CYS A 325 -18.16 -23.73 -4.52
N VAL A 326 -17.59 -22.53 -4.51
CA VAL A 326 -17.38 -21.74 -5.73
C VAL A 326 -15.95 -22.03 -6.17
N CYS A 327 -15.79 -22.67 -7.32
CA CYS A 327 -14.49 -22.75 -7.98
C CYS A 327 -14.07 -21.32 -8.31
N ALA A 328 -12.99 -20.83 -7.70
CA ALA A 328 -12.43 -19.53 -8.05
C ALA A 328 -11.82 -19.63 -9.45
N GLU A 329 -12.41 -18.92 -10.41
CA GLU A 329 -11.75 -18.60 -11.67
C GLU A 329 -10.54 -17.71 -11.40
N GLN A 330 -9.45 -17.98 -12.12
CA GLN A 330 -8.15 -17.38 -11.94
C GLN A 330 -8.18 -15.86 -12.14
N VAL A 331 -7.76 -15.09 -11.14
CA VAL A 331 -7.34 -13.69 -11.33
C VAL A 331 -5.87 -13.73 -11.77
N ARG A 332 -5.61 -13.35 -13.03
CA ARG A 332 -4.25 -13.13 -13.53
C ARG A 332 -3.85 -11.70 -13.18
N LEU A 333 -2.89 -11.54 -12.26
CA LEU A 333 -2.18 -10.26 -12.13
C LEU A 333 -1.26 -10.10 -13.34
N VAL A 334 -1.40 -8.99 -14.07
CA VAL A 334 -0.50 -8.63 -15.17
C VAL A 334 0.64 -7.81 -14.58
N TYR A 335 1.86 -8.37 -14.60
CA TYR A 335 3.08 -7.57 -14.52
C TYR A 335 3.45 -7.16 -15.95
N VAL A 336 3.49 -5.85 -16.21
CA VAL A 336 3.95 -5.34 -17.52
C VAL A 336 5.43 -5.00 -17.40
N THR A 337 6.28 -5.91 -17.91
CA THR A 337 7.61 -5.55 -18.38
C THR A 337 7.72 -5.90 -19.86
N SER A 338 8.02 -4.89 -20.67
CA SER A 338 8.31 -4.94 -22.12
C SER A 338 7.25 -5.58 -23.04
N GLY A 339 6.27 -4.77 -23.46
CA GLY A 339 6.06 -4.47 -24.89
C GLY A 339 5.65 -5.55 -25.90
N ARG A 340 5.06 -6.71 -25.54
CA ARG A 340 4.40 -7.58 -26.54
C ARG A 340 3.09 -8.20 -26.06
N LYS A 341 2.05 -8.04 -26.88
CA LYS A 341 0.73 -8.68 -26.75
C LYS A 341 0.86 -10.16 -27.15
N LEU A 342 0.42 -11.08 -26.31
CA LEU A 342 0.52 -12.53 -26.54
C LEU A 342 -0.89 -13.12 -26.51
N ASP A 343 -1.38 -13.59 -27.66
CA ASP A 343 -2.64 -14.30 -27.78
C ASP A 343 -2.46 -15.75 -27.28
N LEU A 344 -3.28 -16.17 -26.31
CA LEU A 344 -3.26 -17.53 -25.76
C LEU A 344 -4.53 -18.29 -26.19
N ALA A 345 -4.34 -19.45 -26.82
CA ALA A 345 -5.42 -20.40 -27.12
C ALA A 345 -5.88 -21.16 -25.85
N PRO A 346 -7.16 -21.59 -25.76
CA PRO A 346 -7.67 -22.26 -24.58
C PRO A 346 -7.17 -23.70 -24.45
N LEU A 347 -6.72 -24.08 -23.24
CA LEU A 347 -6.43 -25.45 -22.84
C LEU A 347 -7.62 -26.02 -22.04
N HIS A 348 -8.14 -27.17 -22.48
CA HIS A 348 -9.10 -27.96 -21.72
C HIS A 348 -8.40 -28.83 -20.67
N PHE A 349 -8.92 -28.86 -19.44
CA PHE A 349 -8.51 -29.83 -18.42
C PHE A 349 -9.72 -30.58 -17.85
N GLY A 350 -9.57 -31.90 -17.77
CA GLY A 350 -10.55 -32.84 -17.26
C GLY A 350 -10.45 -33.11 -15.75
N GLN A 351 -11.61 -33.45 -15.20
CA GLN A 351 -11.98 -34.18 -13.97
C GLN A 351 -10.92 -34.46 -12.87
N CYS A 352 -11.21 -33.96 -11.65
CA CYS A 352 -10.59 -34.38 -10.39
C CYS A 352 -11.43 -35.47 -9.68
N PRO A 353 -10.81 -36.53 -9.11
CA PRO A 353 -11.46 -37.41 -8.15
C PRO A 353 -10.81 -37.29 -6.76
N TRP A 354 -11.59 -36.93 -5.73
CA TRP A 354 -11.26 -37.23 -4.33
C TRP A 354 -12.51 -37.78 -3.62
N ARG A 355 -12.40 -39.03 -3.15
CA ARG A 355 -13.34 -39.69 -2.23
C ARG A 355 -12.86 -39.50 -0.79
N ASP A 356 -13.84 -39.21 0.07
CA ASP A 356 -13.99 -39.59 1.49
C ASP A 356 -12.76 -39.55 2.42
N LEU A 357 -12.73 -38.53 3.28
CA LEU A 357 -11.99 -38.52 4.55
C LEU A 357 -12.99 -38.28 5.68
N GLU A 358 -13.39 -39.37 6.36
CA GLU A 358 -14.13 -39.32 7.62
C GLU A 358 -13.23 -38.78 8.73
N TYR A 359 -13.69 -37.75 9.46
CA TYR A 359 -13.07 -37.30 10.71
C TYR A 359 -13.77 -37.97 11.90
N ARG A 360 -13.00 -38.72 12.70
CA ARG A 360 -13.41 -39.08 14.07
C ARG A 360 -13.07 -37.93 15.02
N VAL A 361 -14.05 -37.51 15.80
CA VAL A 361 -13.88 -36.55 16.90
C VAL A 361 -13.36 -37.32 18.12
N ALA A 362 -12.21 -36.89 18.66
CA ALA A 362 -11.74 -37.32 19.97
C ALA A 362 -12.32 -36.39 21.03
N GLU A 363 -12.99 -36.95 22.03
CA GLU A 363 -13.44 -36.23 23.23
C GLU A 363 -12.24 -35.86 24.11
N HIS A 364 -12.14 -34.60 24.52
CA HIS A 364 -11.19 -34.13 25.53
C HIS A 364 -11.93 -33.81 26.84
N GLY A 365 -11.40 -34.36 27.94
CA GLY A 365 -11.77 -34.04 29.31
C GLY A 365 -11.25 -32.68 29.79
N PRO A 366 -11.56 -32.28 31.03
CA PRO A 366 -11.39 -30.91 31.51
C PRO A 366 -9.94 -30.64 31.92
N GLY A 367 -9.25 -29.82 31.13
CA GLY A 367 -7.93 -29.29 31.44
C GLY A 367 -7.80 -27.88 30.88
N ILE A 368 -7.50 -26.92 31.76
CA ILE A 368 -7.37 -25.50 31.46
C ILE A 368 -6.20 -25.31 30.49
N GLY A 369 -6.52 -25.00 29.23
CA GLY A 369 -5.57 -24.58 28.21
C GLY A 369 -6.29 -23.63 27.27
N GLN A 370 -5.85 -22.37 27.23
CA GLN A 370 -6.43 -21.38 26.31
C GLN A 370 -6.10 -21.78 24.85
N PRO A 371 -7.04 -21.62 23.91
CA PRO A 371 -6.77 -21.89 22.50
C PRO A 371 -5.90 -20.78 21.90
N VAL A 372 -4.73 -21.16 21.39
CA VAL A 372 -3.85 -20.28 20.60
C VAL A 372 -4.48 -20.09 19.21
N ALA A 373 -4.79 -18.85 18.86
CA ALA A 373 -5.29 -18.50 17.53
C ALA A 373 -4.13 -18.57 16.51
N ARG A 374 -4.29 -19.39 15.48
CA ARG A 374 -3.35 -19.47 14.34
C ARG A 374 -3.88 -18.58 13.22
N ALA A 375 -3.12 -17.53 12.87
CA ALA A 375 -3.41 -16.70 11.71
C ALA A 375 -2.31 -16.84 10.65
N VAL A 376 -2.71 -17.16 9.42
CA VAL A 376 -1.83 -17.18 8.23
C VAL A 376 -2.06 -15.87 7.49
N LEU A 377 -0.98 -15.15 7.19
CA LEU A 377 -1.07 -13.84 6.55
C LEU A 377 -1.53 -13.96 5.09
N VAL A 378 -2.76 -13.53 4.84
CA VAL A 378 -3.20 -12.95 3.56
C VAL A 378 -3.70 -11.55 3.92
N GLN A 379 -3.19 -10.54 3.23
CA GLN A 379 -3.44 -9.11 3.44
C GLN A 379 -4.92 -8.81 3.75
N GLN A 380 -5.23 -8.43 5.00
CA GLN A 380 -6.51 -7.86 5.42
C GLN A 380 -6.35 -7.07 6.73
N GLU A 381 -6.92 -5.85 6.77
CA GLU A 381 -6.79 -4.87 7.87
C GLU A 381 -7.72 -5.20 9.06
N ALA A 382 -7.13 -5.28 10.26
CA ALA A 382 -7.74 -5.37 11.59
C ALA A 382 -8.55 -4.13 12.04
N ALA A 383 -9.70 -4.29 12.73
CA ALA A 383 -10.03 -3.49 13.93
C ALA A 383 -11.21 -4.05 14.72
N LEU A 384 -11.19 -3.70 16.00
CA LEU A 384 -12.19 -3.97 17.01
C LEU A 384 -13.03 -2.72 17.33
N VAL A 385 -14.28 -2.97 17.77
CA VAL A 385 -15.28 -2.00 18.22
C VAL A 385 -15.61 -2.32 19.68
N TYR A 386 -15.62 -1.29 20.52
CA TYR A 386 -16.01 -1.27 21.93
C TYR A 386 -17.49 -1.64 22.13
N GLN A 387 -17.81 -2.49 23.11
CA GLN A 387 -19.17 -2.68 23.64
C GLN A 387 -19.20 -2.37 25.14
N PRO A 388 -20.13 -1.53 25.63
CA PRO A 388 -20.40 -1.43 27.06
C PRO A 388 -21.27 -2.61 27.52
N HIS A 389 -20.92 -3.16 28.68
CA HIS A 389 -21.60 -4.27 29.35
C HIS A 389 -22.96 -3.80 29.92
N PRO A 390 -24.06 -4.57 29.76
CA PRO A 390 -25.31 -4.29 30.45
C PRO A 390 -25.40 -5.03 31.80
N ASP A 391 -26.30 -4.52 32.63
CA ASP A 391 -26.87 -5.04 33.88
C ASP A 391 -26.22 -4.66 35.22
N HIS A 392 -26.96 -3.86 36.00
CA HIS A 392 -27.68 -4.41 37.16
C HIS A 392 -28.95 -3.59 37.48
N ARG A 393 -30.08 -4.30 37.63
CA ARG A 393 -31.34 -3.79 38.19
C ARG A 393 -31.29 -3.78 39.73
N GLY A 394 -31.97 -2.81 40.34
CA GLY A 394 -32.48 -2.86 41.72
C GLY A 394 -33.60 -1.80 41.93
N PRO A 395 -34.68 -2.08 42.69
CA PRO A 395 -36.00 -1.47 42.50
C PRO A 395 -36.34 -0.30 43.44
N GLY A 396 -37.26 0.58 43.03
CA GLY A 396 -37.78 1.67 43.87
C GLY A 396 -39.01 2.38 43.30
N ALA A 397 -40.18 1.81 43.60
CA ALA A 397 -41.54 2.34 43.73
C ALA A 397 -41.87 3.85 43.53
N VAL A 398 -43.00 4.05 42.82
CA VAL A 398 -44.15 4.97 43.09
C VAL A 398 -44.09 6.44 42.60
N ALA A 399 -44.91 6.74 41.58
CA ALA A 399 -46.04 7.69 41.56
C ALA A 399 -46.20 8.42 40.20
N ASP A 400 -47.25 8.04 39.47
CA ASP A 400 -48.04 8.92 38.58
C ASP A 400 -48.86 9.91 39.48
N PRO A 401 -49.48 11.02 39.01
CA PRO A 401 -49.76 11.38 37.62
C PRO A 401 -49.55 12.85 37.24
N HIS A 402 -49.56 13.15 35.93
CA HIS A 402 -50.40 14.21 35.35
C HIS A 402 -50.47 14.14 33.82
N THR A 403 -51.69 13.89 33.36
CA THR A 403 -52.28 14.18 32.04
C THR A 403 -52.08 15.63 31.59
N HIS A 404 -51.83 15.86 30.30
CA HIS A 404 -52.77 16.54 29.38
C HIS A 404 -52.19 16.75 27.96
N CYS A 405 -53.04 16.40 26.97
CA CYS A 405 -53.08 16.76 25.55
C CYS A 405 -51.99 16.26 24.60
#